data_AF-A0A966W2A8-F1
#
_entry.id   AF-A0A966W2A8-F1
#
_cell.length_a   1.000
_cell.length_b   1.000
_cell.length_c   1.000
_cell.angle_alpha   90.00
_cell.angle_beta   90.00
_cell.angle_gamma   90.00
#
_symmetry.space_group_name_H-M   'P 1'
#
loop_
_entity.id
_entity.type
_entity.pdbx_description
1 polymer ?
#
loop_
_entity_poly.entity_id
_entity_poly.type
_entity_poly.pdbx_seq_one_letter_code
_entity_poly.pdbx_strand_id
1 'polypeptide(L)'
;RHHTVTHLLHWALHEVVSKEASQKGSFVGPDKLTFDFNSAALTPAQVADIEKLVNERIVENAGVSWTEVAHADVKSRKDVMQFFGDKYGDTVRVVQIGGHAAKLDGYSMELCGGTHTRATGEIGLFRIVGENAIAAGVRRIEAVAGLTAFDAMRLDRELIRTIAGKVNSPVHELEKKIEALLAHQKELEKQLKAAAQREAAGTAKTLLTSAEAVNGTPAIIANIAGADGDTLQTIADALKSHGFKGVIVLGGAANGAVALVAAVSLEFTAKVQAGKLIQAIAPIVGGKGGGKPDNARGGGKDAAKLDEALAKVKTLLG
;
A
#
# COMPACT_ATOMS: atom_id res chain seq x y z
N ARG A 1 27.03 21.13 -9.43
CA ARG A 1 26.45 19.82 -9.79
C ARG A 1 24.93 19.92 -9.92
N HIS A 2 24.18 20.07 -8.82
CA HIS A 2 22.72 20.19 -8.86
C HIS A 2 22.22 21.29 -9.79
N HIS A 3 22.87 22.47 -9.82
CA HIS A 3 22.44 23.52 -10.73
C HIS A 3 22.54 23.09 -12.20
N THR A 4 23.70 22.63 -12.68
CA THR A 4 23.85 22.15 -14.06
C THR A 4 22.88 21.02 -14.40
N VAL A 5 22.67 20.06 -13.49
CA VAL A 5 21.79 18.92 -13.77
C VAL A 5 20.31 19.33 -13.79
N THR A 6 19.91 20.41 -13.12
CA THR A 6 18.56 20.96 -13.26
C THR A 6 18.27 21.39 -14.71
N HIS A 7 19.25 21.98 -15.42
CA HIS A 7 19.08 22.34 -16.84
C HIS A 7 18.98 21.10 -17.74
N LEU A 8 19.76 20.05 -17.45
CA LEU A 8 19.64 18.77 -18.16
C LEU A 8 18.29 18.09 -17.89
N LEU A 9 17.81 18.14 -16.64
CA LEU A 9 16.50 17.62 -16.27
C LEU A 9 15.38 18.36 -17.00
N HIS A 10 15.44 19.69 -17.05
CA HIS A 10 14.46 20.49 -17.77
C HIS A 10 14.45 20.15 -19.25
N TRP A 11 15.63 20.11 -19.90
CA TRP A 11 15.75 19.65 -21.28
C TRP A 11 15.19 18.23 -21.49
N ALA A 12 15.51 17.28 -20.60
CA ALA A 12 15.01 15.91 -20.70
C ALA A 12 13.48 15.81 -20.55
N LEU A 13 12.86 16.66 -19.73
CA LEU A 13 11.40 16.78 -19.65
C LEU A 13 10.79 17.21 -20.99
N HIS A 14 11.46 18.11 -21.72
CA HIS A 14 11.04 18.51 -23.06
C HIS A 14 11.18 17.40 -24.11
N GLU A 15 12.18 16.54 -23.98
CA GLU A 15 12.39 15.42 -24.90
C GLU A 15 11.45 14.24 -24.62
N VAL A 16 11.18 13.93 -23.34
CA VAL A 16 10.47 12.71 -22.94
C VAL A 16 8.98 12.95 -22.66
N VAL A 17 8.62 14.13 -22.13
CA VAL A 17 7.26 14.40 -21.65
C VAL A 17 6.49 15.28 -22.63
N SER A 18 6.96 16.50 -22.88
CA SER A 18 6.25 17.48 -23.72
C SER A 18 7.10 18.72 -23.93
N LYS A 19 7.08 19.28 -25.16
CA LYS A 19 7.76 20.55 -25.49
C LYS A 19 7.13 21.77 -24.82
N GLU A 20 5.97 21.57 -24.18
CA GLU A 20 5.19 22.56 -23.43
C GLU A 20 5.40 22.44 -21.91
N ALA A 21 6.26 21.52 -21.46
CA ALA A 21 6.68 21.46 -20.07
C ALA A 21 7.37 22.78 -19.69
N SER A 22 6.87 23.45 -18.67
CA SER A 22 7.39 24.75 -18.22
C SER A 22 7.62 24.72 -16.73
N GLN A 23 8.75 25.25 -16.30
CA GLN A 23 9.09 25.38 -14.90
C GLN A 23 8.03 26.24 -14.16
N LYS A 24 7.56 25.72 -13.03
CA LYS A 24 6.67 26.41 -12.06
C LYS A 24 7.38 26.75 -10.75
N GLY A 25 8.57 26.19 -10.53
CA GLY A 25 9.38 26.39 -9.34
C GLY A 25 10.63 25.51 -9.39
N SER A 26 11.70 25.94 -8.75
CA SER A 26 12.89 25.11 -8.59
C SER A 26 13.61 25.46 -7.30
N PHE A 27 14.22 24.45 -6.69
CA PHE A 27 15.14 24.60 -5.57
C PHE A 27 16.42 23.85 -5.89
N VAL A 28 17.57 24.47 -5.62
CA VAL A 28 18.89 23.86 -5.83
C VAL A 28 19.69 24.05 -4.54
N GLY A 29 19.85 22.97 -3.79
CA GLY A 29 20.60 22.94 -2.53
C GLY A 29 21.85 22.07 -2.60
N PRO A 30 22.63 22.02 -1.51
CA PRO A 30 23.79 21.13 -1.42
C PRO A 30 23.40 19.64 -1.45
N ASP A 31 22.28 19.28 -0.81
CA ASP A 31 21.89 17.88 -0.64
C ASP A 31 20.93 17.37 -1.73
N LYS A 32 20.13 18.26 -2.33
CA LYS A 32 19.14 17.89 -3.33
C LYS A 32 18.74 19.04 -4.24
N LEU A 33 17.99 18.72 -5.28
CA LEU A 33 17.22 19.67 -6.09
C LEU A 33 15.75 19.26 -6.17
N THR A 34 14.88 20.25 -6.39
CA THR A 34 13.51 20.01 -6.82
C THR A 34 13.20 20.82 -8.07
N PHE A 35 12.38 20.23 -8.95
CA PHE A 35 11.94 20.86 -10.17
C PHE A 35 10.43 20.70 -10.33
N ASP A 36 9.72 21.82 -10.36
CA ASP A 36 8.28 21.86 -10.49
C ASP A 36 7.91 22.24 -11.90
N PHE A 37 6.96 21.53 -12.51
CA PHE A 37 6.59 21.73 -13.90
C PHE A 37 5.11 21.40 -14.14
N ASN A 38 4.51 22.00 -15.18
CA ASN A 38 3.17 21.60 -15.61
C ASN A 38 3.22 20.25 -16.31
N SER A 39 2.46 19.29 -15.80
CA SER A 39 2.29 17.98 -16.43
C SER A 39 1.13 17.21 -15.78
N ALA A 40 0.62 16.21 -16.50
CA ALA A 40 -0.05 15.09 -15.86
C ALA A 40 0.95 14.26 -15.02
N ALA A 41 0.43 13.30 -14.23
CA ALA A 41 1.30 12.35 -13.54
C ALA A 41 2.19 11.62 -14.57
N LEU A 42 3.48 11.54 -14.28
CA LEU A 42 4.40 10.83 -15.17
C LEU A 42 4.19 9.32 -15.04
N THR A 43 4.30 8.61 -16.15
CA THR A 43 4.37 7.15 -16.12
C THR A 43 5.72 6.70 -15.54
N PRO A 44 5.81 5.51 -14.92
CA PRO A 44 7.09 4.96 -14.46
C PRO A 44 8.14 4.88 -15.57
N ALA A 45 7.72 4.59 -16.80
CA ALA A 45 8.60 4.55 -17.97
C ALA A 45 9.18 5.95 -18.29
N GLN A 46 8.35 7.00 -18.29
CA GLN A 46 8.85 8.37 -18.52
C GLN A 46 9.85 8.81 -17.46
N VAL A 47 9.61 8.49 -16.18
CA VAL A 47 10.56 8.81 -15.10
C VAL A 47 11.91 8.11 -15.35
N ALA A 48 11.89 6.83 -15.73
CA ALA A 48 13.09 6.07 -16.06
C ALA A 48 13.81 6.63 -17.30
N ASP A 49 13.07 6.99 -18.35
CA ASP A 49 13.62 7.55 -19.58
C ASP A 49 14.27 8.92 -19.36
N ILE A 50 13.67 9.78 -18.52
CA ILE A 50 14.27 11.07 -18.11
C ILE A 50 15.58 10.83 -17.38
N GLU A 51 15.58 9.97 -16.35
CA GLU A 51 16.78 9.68 -15.56
C GLU A 51 17.91 9.11 -16.45
N LYS A 52 17.56 8.19 -17.35
CA LYS A 52 18.48 7.61 -18.34
C LYS A 52 19.05 8.68 -19.26
N LEU A 53 18.20 9.51 -19.87
CA LEU A 53 18.60 10.52 -20.84
C LEU A 53 19.55 11.57 -20.21
N VAL A 54 19.25 12.01 -18.98
CA VAL A 54 20.13 12.92 -18.24
C VAL A 54 21.49 12.28 -17.99
N ASN A 55 21.54 11.03 -17.53
CA ASN A 55 22.81 10.33 -17.29
C ASN A 55 23.60 10.06 -18.58
N GLU A 56 22.95 9.82 -19.72
CA GLU A 56 23.61 9.72 -21.02
C GLU A 56 24.32 11.04 -21.38
N ARG A 57 23.68 12.19 -21.18
CA ARG A 57 24.32 13.51 -21.40
C ARG A 57 25.44 13.82 -20.41
N ILE A 58 25.36 13.29 -19.19
CA ILE A 58 26.44 13.39 -18.21
C ILE A 58 27.66 12.60 -18.70
N VAL A 59 27.45 11.37 -19.18
CA VAL A 59 28.53 10.50 -19.70
C VAL A 59 29.16 11.06 -20.98
N GLU A 60 28.38 11.75 -21.83
CA GLU A 60 28.89 12.49 -23.00
C GLU A 60 29.98 13.50 -22.63
N ASN A 61 29.97 14.01 -21.39
CA ASN A 61 30.92 15.00 -20.88
C ASN A 61 31.02 16.26 -21.75
N ALA A 62 29.88 16.71 -22.26
CA ALA A 62 29.76 17.89 -23.08
C ALA A 62 30.17 19.16 -22.32
N GLY A 63 30.73 20.14 -23.03
CA GLY A 63 31.11 21.43 -22.46
C GLY A 63 29.90 22.22 -21.93
N VAL A 64 30.09 22.89 -20.80
CA VAL A 64 29.13 23.84 -20.23
C VAL A 64 29.76 25.23 -20.31
N SER A 65 29.11 26.12 -21.05
CA SER A 65 29.61 27.48 -21.28
C SER A 65 28.53 28.51 -20.97
N TRP A 66 28.91 29.77 -20.86
CA TRP A 66 27.97 30.87 -20.69
C TRP A 66 28.49 32.12 -21.38
N THR A 67 27.56 32.98 -21.80
CA THR A 67 27.89 34.23 -22.47
C THR A 67 26.87 35.30 -22.06
N GLU A 68 27.34 36.52 -21.86
CA GLU A 68 26.49 37.68 -21.63
C GLU A 68 26.12 38.29 -22.98
N VAL A 69 24.83 38.50 -23.19
CA VAL A 69 24.27 39.02 -24.45
C VAL A 69 23.18 40.03 -24.13
N ALA A 70 22.84 40.89 -25.09
CA ALA A 70 21.69 41.76 -24.93
C ALA A 70 20.41 40.90 -24.89
N HIS A 71 19.49 41.18 -23.96
CA HIS A 71 18.23 40.41 -23.86
C HIS A 71 17.42 40.49 -25.16
N ALA A 72 17.50 41.63 -25.86
CA ALA A 72 16.87 41.83 -27.15
C ALA A 72 17.27 40.79 -28.22
N ASP A 73 18.49 40.25 -28.16
CA ASP A 73 19.04 39.32 -29.15
C ASP A 73 18.56 37.88 -28.95
N VAL A 74 18.14 37.54 -27.73
CA VAL A 74 17.74 36.17 -27.35
C VAL A 74 16.28 36.05 -26.93
N LYS A 75 15.57 37.15 -26.63
CA LYS A 75 14.19 37.11 -26.14
C LYS A 75 13.20 36.42 -27.10
N SER A 76 13.47 36.42 -28.40
CA SER A 76 12.63 35.81 -29.45
C SER A 76 13.04 34.38 -29.81
N ARG A 77 14.16 33.89 -29.27
CA ARG A 77 14.70 32.56 -29.54
C ARG A 77 13.96 31.51 -28.73
N LYS A 78 13.29 30.58 -29.41
CA LYS A 78 12.52 29.49 -28.78
C LYS A 78 13.40 28.41 -28.15
N ASP A 79 14.64 28.31 -28.62
CA ASP A 79 15.66 27.38 -28.14
C ASP A 79 16.42 27.89 -26.92
N VAL A 80 16.25 29.17 -26.54
CA VAL A 80 16.77 29.74 -25.30
C VAL A 80 15.62 29.89 -24.31
N MET A 81 15.61 29.04 -23.28
CA MET A 81 14.53 29.06 -22.29
C MET A 81 14.63 30.27 -21.37
N GLN A 82 13.47 30.85 -21.10
CA GLN A 82 13.27 31.98 -20.20
C GLN A 82 12.20 31.59 -19.18
N PHE A 83 12.41 31.93 -17.91
CA PHE A 83 11.42 31.69 -16.88
C PHE A 83 10.29 32.72 -16.97
N PHE A 84 9.06 32.20 -16.97
CA PHE A 84 7.86 33.02 -17.11
C PHE A 84 7.62 33.83 -15.82
N GLY A 85 7.55 35.16 -15.95
CA GLY A 85 7.29 36.07 -14.84
C GLY A 85 8.51 36.83 -14.32
N ASP A 86 9.72 36.46 -14.75
CA ASP A 86 10.95 37.16 -14.36
C ASP A 86 11.14 38.44 -15.17
N LYS A 87 11.66 39.48 -14.50
CA LYS A 87 12.07 40.74 -15.13
C LYS A 87 13.56 40.66 -15.46
N TYR A 88 13.87 40.63 -16.76
CA TYR A 88 15.25 40.63 -17.25
C TYR A 88 15.72 42.06 -17.51
N GLY A 89 16.99 42.34 -17.20
CA GLY A 89 17.66 43.59 -17.57
C GLY A 89 18.11 43.59 -19.03
N ASP A 90 18.77 44.67 -19.45
CA ASP A 90 19.22 44.84 -20.84
C ASP A 90 20.28 43.80 -21.25
N THR A 91 21.07 43.30 -20.30
CA THR A 91 22.06 42.24 -20.48
C THR A 91 21.67 41.03 -19.65
N VAL A 92 21.71 39.84 -20.27
CA VAL A 92 21.38 38.56 -19.65
C VAL A 92 22.50 37.56 -19.87
N ARG A 93 22.66 36.65 -18.91
CA ARG A 93 23.61 35.52 -19.00
C ARG A 93 22.89 34.28 -19.52
N VAL A 94 23.27 33.82 -20.70
CA VAL A 94 22.80 32.55 -21.26
C VAL A 94 23.78 31.46 -20.88
N VAL A 95 23.31 30.43 -20.19
CA VAL A 95 24.05 29.20 -19.93
C VAL A 95 23.71 28.20 -21.02
N GLN A 96 24.72 27.56 -21.59
CA GLN A 96 24.62 26.58 -22.66
C GLN A 96 25.29 25.28 -22.24
N ILE A 97 24.62 24.16 -22.47
CA ILE A 97 25.16 22.81 -22.34
C ILE A 97 25.24 22.15 -23.72
N GLY A 98 26.42 21.62 -24.07
CA GLY A 98 26.73 21.13 -25.40
C GLY A 98 26.99 22.24 -26.41
N GLY A 99 27.18 21.88 -27.67
CA GLY A 99 27.47 22.84 -28.75
C GLY A 99 28.84 23.52 -28.61
N HIS A 100 29.02 24.63 -29.32
CA HIS A 100 30.24 25.42 -29.35
C HIS A 100 30.12 26.65 -28.45
N ALA A 101 31.18 26.96 -27.70
CA ALA A 101 31.19 28.10 -26.78
C ALA A 101 30.87 29.42 -27.49
N ALA A 102 30.00 30.23 -26.86
CA ALA A 102 29.52 31.52 -27.35
C ALA A 102 28.76 31.48 -28.69
N LYS A 103 28.40 30.29 -29.22
CA LYS A 103 27.60 30.16 -30.44
C LYS A 103 26.10 30.02 -30.19
N LEU A 104 25.69 29.69 -28.97
CA LEU A 104 24.27 29.46 -28.63
C LEU A 104 23.66 28.39 -29.55
N ASP A 105 24.29 27.23 -29.61
CA ASP A 105 23.91 26.06 -30.43
C ASP A 105 23.91 24.75 -29.63
N GLY A 106 23.83 24.84 -28.30
CA GLY A 106 23.71 23.69 -27.40
C GLY A 106 22.29 23.15 -27.34
N TYR A 107 22.14 21.91 -26.87
CA TYR A 107 20.82 21.27 -26.74
C TYR A 107 20.02 21.78 -25.53
N SER A 108 20.70 22.34 -24.52
CA SER A 108 20.08 23.04 -23.40
C SER A 108 20.68 24.44 -23.31
N MET A 109 19.83 25.46 -23.45
CA MET A 109 20.20 26.86 -23.34
C MET A 109 19.15 27.59 -22.51
N GLU A 110 19.57 28.23 -21.42
CA GLU A 110 18.64 28.92 -20.52
C GLU A 110 19.26 30.19 -19.95
N LEU A 111 18.43 31.20 -19.67
CA LEU A 111 18.86 32.37 -18.91
C LEU A 111 19.08 32.00 -17.45
N CYS A 112 20.32 32.04 -16.97
CA CYS A 112 20.64 31.66 -15.60
C CYS A 112 21.86 32.41 -15.06
N GLY A 113 21.69 33.02 -13.87
CA GLY A 113 22.75 33.71 -13.13
C GLY A 113 23.52 32.82 -12.16
N GLY A 114 23.21 31.53 -12.08
CA GLY A 114 23.77 30.61 -11.11
C GLY A 114 25.17 30.08 -11.44
N THR A 115 25.74 29.36 -10.47
CA THR A 115 27.02 28.64 -10.64
C THR A 115 26.82 27.32 -11.38
N HIS A 116 27.70 27.01 -12.33
CA HIS A 116 27.67 25.77 -13.10
C HIS A 116 29.00 25.04 -13.08
N THR A 117 28.95 23.75 -13.37
CA THR A 117 30.13 22.93 -13.73
C THR A 117 30.69 23.37 -15.08
N ARG A 118 31.92 22.97 -15.43
CA ARG A 118 32.52 23.28 -16.75
C ARG A 118 32.20 22.23 -17.82
N ALA A 119 31.86 21.02 -17.38
CA ALA A 119 31.41 19.95 -18.25
C ALA A 119 30.30 19.14 -17.56
N THR A 120 29.52 18.39 -18.34
CA THR A 120 28.43 17.57 -17.79
C THR A 120 28.97 16.39 -16.96
N GLY A 121 30.15 15.85 -17.26
CA GLY A 121 30.74 14.75 -16.51
C GLY A 121 31.13 15.11 -15.07
N GLU A 122 31.32 16.39 -14.76
CA GLU A 122 31.58 16.87 -13.39
C GLU A 122 30.37 16.71 -12.46
N ILE A 123 29.17 16.49 -13.02
CA ILE A 123 27.93 16.25 -12.27
C ILE A 123 28.01 14.93 -11.51
N GLY A 124 28.57 13.88 -12.12
CA GLY A 124 28.49 12.50 -11.62
C GLY A 124 27.09 11.91 -11.79
N LEU A 125 26.79 10.81 -11.08
CA LEU A 125 25.49 10.13 -11.18
C LEU A 125 24.32 11.09 -10.88
N PHE A 126 23.28 11.07 -11.70
CA PHE A 126 22.01 11.74 -11.43
C PHE A 126 20.94 10.72 -11.07
N ARG A 127 20.08 11.05 -10.11
CA ARG A 127 18.99 10.18 -9.68
C ARG A 127 17.74 10.95 -9.26
N ILE A 128 16.59 10.52 -9.74
CA ILE A 128 15.27 10.94 -9.28
C ILE A 128 14.93 10.15 -8.01
N VAL A 129 14.65 10.88 -6.93
CA VAL A 129 14.23 10.33 -5.63
C VAL A 129 12.73 10.14 -5.60
N GLY A 130 11.97 11.03 -6.25
CA GLY A 130 10.53 10.93 -6.31
C GLY A 130 9.89 11.92 -7.26
N GLU A 131 8.64 11.61 -7.61
CA GLU A 131 7.79 12.39 -8.50
C GLU A 131 6.40 12.48 -7.86
N ASN A 132 5.90 13.69 -7.59
CA ASN A 132 4.65 13.90 -6.84
C ASN A 132 3.84 15.10 -7.37
N ALA A 133 2.50 15.08 -7.19
CA ALA A 133 1.67 16.27 -7.40
C ALA A 133 1.85 17.25 -6.24
N ILE A 134 2.00 18.52 -6.57
CA ILE A 134 2.06 19.61 -5.57
C ILE A 134 0.90 20.60 -5.70
N ALA A 135 0.26 20.67 -6.87
CA ALA A 135 -0.95 21.43 -7.14
C ALA A 135 -1.67 20.85 -8.36
N ALA A 136 -2.88 21.32 -8.66
CA ALA A 136 -3.61 20.92 -9.86
C ALA A 136 -2.79 21.24 -11.12
N GLY A 137 -2.47 20.21 -11.90
CA GLY A 137 -1.66 20.33 -13.13
C GLY A 137 -0.18 20.61 -12.91
N VAL A 138 0.34 20.55 -11.68
CA VAL A 138 1.76 20.79 -11.36
C VAL A 138 2.36 19.60 -10.63
N ARG A 139 3.48 19.11 -11.18
CA ARG A 139 4.26 17.99 -10.67
C ARG A 139 5.61 18.48 -10.16
N ARG A 140 6.18 17.77 -9.19
CA ARG A 140 7.52 18.01 -8.64
C ARG A 140 8.35 16.75 -8.81
N ILE A 141 9.51 16.89 -9.44
CA ILE A 141 10.60 15.92 -9.35
C ILE A 141 11.52 16.36 -8.22
N GLU A 142 11.82 15.46 -7.29
CA GLU A 142 12.94 15.57 -6.36
C GLU A 142 14.08 14.69 -6.84
N ALA A 143 15.29 15.23 -6.92
CA ALA A 143 16.44 14.53 -7.45
C ALA A 143 17.74 14.90 -6.72
N VAL A 144 18.75 14.07 -6.91
CA VAL A 144 20.10 14.21 -6.33
C VAL A 144 21.16 13.93 -7.39
N ALA A 145 22.36 14.47 -7.21
CA ALA A 145 23.48 14.25 -8.11
C ALA A 145 24.82 14.03 -7.38
N GLY A 146 25.78 13.43 -8.08
CA GLY A 146 27.12 13.17 -7.58
C GLY A 146 27.15 12.10 -6.48
N LEU A 147 27.92 12.36 -5.41
CA LEU A 147 28.08 11.39 -4.31
C LEU A 147 26.77 11.13 -3.57
N THR A 148 25.90 12.13 -3.41
CA THR A 148 24.59 11.94 -2.78
C THR A 148 23.72 10.95 -3.56
N ALA A 149 23.75 11.01 -4.89
CA ALA A 149 23.06 10.04 -5.75
C ALA A 149 23.66 8.63 -5.63
N PHE A 150 24.99 8.54 -5.58
CA PHE A 150 25.70 7.27 -5.37
C PHE A 150 25.36 6.64 -4.01
N ASP A 151 25.33 7.43 -2.94
CA ASP A 151 24.97 6.95 -1.61
C ASP A 151 23.52 6.47 -1.54
N ALA A 152 22.58 7.18 -2.18
CA ALA A 152 21.20 6.73 -2.31
C ALA A 152 21.12 5.36 -3.02
N MET A 153 21.81 5.19 -4.15
CA MET A 153 21.90 3.90 -4.86
C MET A 153 22.53 2.80 -4.00
N ARG A 154 23.57 3.12 -3.24
CA ARG A 154 24.21 2.16 -2.34
C ARG A 154 23.23 1.69 -1.25
N LEU A 155 22.46 2.60 -0.65
CA LEU A 155 21.47 2.26 0.37
C LEU A 155 20.38 1.34 -0.17
N ASP A 156 19.85 1.59 -1.37
CA ASP A 156 18.87 0.70 -2.00
C ASP A 156 19.43 -0.69 -2.24
N ARG A 157 20.67 -0.77 -2.74
CA ARG A 157 21.34 -2.05 -2.97
C ARG A 157 21.48 -2.86 -1.68
N GLU A 158 21.85 -2.21 -0.57
CA GLU A 158 21.95 -2.90 0.73
C GLU A 158 20.57 -3.32 1.27
N LEU A 159 19.53 -2.50 1.06
CA LEU A 159 18.14 -2.88 1.39
C LEU A 159 17.71 -4.12 0.60
N ILE A 160 17.91 -4.12 -0.72
CA ILE A 160 17.57 -5.25 -1.60
C ILE A 160 18.31 -6.52 -1.16
N ARG A 161 19.62 -6.43 -0.87
CA ARG A 161 20.39 -7.57 -0.34
C ARG A 161 19.87 -8.07 0.99
N THR A 162 19.51 -7.15 1.89
CA THR A 162 18.97 -7.50 3.21
C THR A 162 17.65 -8.27 3.07
N ILE A 163 16.76 -7.81 2.20
CA ILE A 163 15.49 -8.49 1.93
C ILE A 163 15.74 -9.86 1.30
N ALA A 164 16.63 -9.94 0.31
CA ALA A 164 17.01 -11.19 -0.34
C ALA A 164 17.57 -12.22 0.66
N GLY A 165 18.42 -11.77 1.60
CA GLY A 165 18.93 -12.59 2.69
C GLY A 165 17.83 -13.10 3.62
N LYS A 166 16.85 -12.26 3.98
CA LYS A 166 15.70 -12.67 4.84
C LYS A 166 14.86 -13.78 4.22
N VAL A 167 14.74 -13.81 2.90
CA VAL A 167 13.97 -14.84 2.18
C VAL A 167 14.83 -15.95 1.60
N ASN A 168 16.14 -15.98 1.92
CA ASN A 168 17.12 -16.94 1.42
C ASN A 168 17.06 -17.09 -0.12
N SER A 169 17.12 -15.97 -0.84
CA SER A 169 17.09 -15.94 -2.31
C SER A 169 18.21 -15.05 -2.85
N PRO A 170 18.81 -15.39 -4.01
CA PRO A 170 19.67 -14.44 -4.70
C PRO A 170 18.85 -13.24 -5.20
N VAL A 171 19.46 -12.05 -5.24
CA VAL A 171 18.76 -10.79 -5.57
C VAL A 171 18.00 -10.85 -6.90
N HIS A 172 18.55 -11.52 -7.92
CA HIS A 172 17.91 -11.61 -9.23
C HIS A 172 16.69 -12.56 -9.28
N GLU A 173 16.48 -13.39 -8.25
CA GLU A 173 15.29 -14.24 -8.11
C GLU A 173 14.32 -13.74 -7.03
N LEU A 174 14.62 -12.58 -6.42
CA LEU A 174 13.90 -12.08 -5.26
C LEU A 174 12.39 -11.92 -5.54
N GLU A 175 12.04 -11.37 -6.69
CA GLU A 175 10.64 -11.19 -7.11
C GLU A 175 9.91 -12.53 -7.18
N LYS A 176 10.45 -13.49 -7.93
CA LYS A 176 9.91 -14.85 -8.05
C LYS A 176 9.80 -15.55 -6.69
N LYS A 177 10.77 -15.35 -5.79
CA LYS A 177 10.72 -15.89 -4.43
C LYS A 177 9.56 -15.30 -3.62
N ILE A 178 9.36 -13.98 -3.70
CA ILE A 178 8.26 -13.30 -3.01
C ILE A 178 6.92 -13.81 -3.54
N GLU A 179 6.74 -13.91 -4.86
CA GLU A 179 5.53 -14.47 -5.46
C GLU A 179 5.23 -15.88 -4.97
N ALA A 180 6.25 -16.75 -4.93
CA ALA A 180 6.12 -18.12 -4.44
C ALA A 180 5.74 -18.15 -2.94
N LEU A 181 6.31 -17.28 -2.11
CA LEU A 181 5.96 -17.18 -0.69
C LEU A 181 4.51 -16.70 -0.49
N LEU A 182 4.07 -15.70 -1.26
CA LEU A 182 2.69 -15.20 -1.21
C LEU A 182 1.68 -16.26 -1.67
N ALA A 183 2.00 -17.00 -2.74
CA ALA A 183 1.18 -18.11 -3.21
C ALA A 183 1.10 -19.23 -2.16
N HIS A 184 2.23 -19.56 -1.51
CA HIS A 184 2.27 -20.56 -0.46
C HIS A 184 1.48 -20.13 0.78
N GLN A 185 1.56 -18.86 1.19
CA GLN A 185 0.76 -18.30 2.28
C GLN A 185 -0.74 -18.50 2.02
N LYS A 186 -1.22 -18.16 0.82
CA LYS A 186 -2.62 -18.31 0.44
C LYS A 186 -3.07 -19.78 0.46
N GLU A 187 -2.21 -20.70 0.05
CA GLU A 187 -2.50 -22.13 0.10
C GLU A 187 -2.54 -22.65 1.55
N LEU A 188 -1.62 -22.21 2.42
CA LEU A 188 -1.65 -22.53 3.84
C LEU A 188 -2.93 -22.02 4.53
N GLU A 189 -3.37 -20.80 4.22
CA GLU A 189 -4.62 -20.23 4.73
C GLU A 189 -5.84 -21.08 4.30
N LYS A 190 -5.86 -21.56 3.05
CA LYS A 190 -6.90 -22.45 2.54
C LYS A 190 -6.86 -23.82 3.25
N GLN A 191 -5.68 -24.39 3.44
CA GLN A 191 -5.51 -25.66 4.14
C GLN A 191 -5.92 -25.56 5.61
N LEU A 192 -5.60 -24.45 6.28
CA LEU A 192 -6.01 -24.18 7.65
C LEU A 192 -7.55 -24.12 7.76
N LYS A 193 -8.21 -23.41 6.83
CA LYS A 193 -9.67 -23.35 6.79
C LYS A 193 -10.29 -24.74 6.54
N ALA A 194 -9.72 -25.53 5.63
CA ALA A 194 -10.20 -26.89 5.35
C ALA A 194 -9.96 -27.85 6.52
N ALA A 195 -8.87 -27.68 7.29
CA ALA A 195 -8.63 -28.42 8.51
C ALA A 195 -9.66 -28.07 9.59
N ALA A 196 -9.89 -26.77 9.84
CA ALA A 196 -10.89 -26.29 10.79
C ALA A 196 -12.31 -26.79 10.44
N GLN A 197 -12.68 -26.80 9.15
CA GLN A 197 -13.96 -27.36 8.70
C GLN A 197 -14.08 -28.87 8.95
N ARG A 198 -13.01 -29.64 8.76
CA ARG A 198 -13.00 -31.09 9.04
C ARG A 198 -13.13 -31.36 10.55
N GLU A 199 -12.42 -30.61 11.38
CA GLU A 199 -12.52 -30.70 12.84
C GLU A 199 -13.92 -30.34 13.34
N ALA A 200 -14.49 -29.25 12.81
CA ALA A 200 -15.85 -28.84 13.11
C ALA A 200 -16.88 -29.90 12.70
N ALA A 201 -16.73 -30.54 11.54
CA ALA A 201 -17.60 -31.64 11.10
C ALA A 201 -17.50 -32.86 12.03
N GLY A 202 -16.30 -33.21 12.48
CA GLY A 202 -16.09 -34.27 13.48
C GLY A 202 -16.78 -33.95 14.80
N THR A 203 -16.62 -32.73 15.30
CA THR A 203 -17.27 -32.24 16.53
C THR A 203 -18.79 -32.22 16.39
N ALA A 204 -19.31 -31.72 15.26
CA ALA A 204 -20.73 -31.70 14.96
C ALA A 204 -21.34 -33.12 14.99
N LYS A 205 -20.65 -34.12 14.40
CA LYS A 205 -21.10 -35.52 14.43
C LYS A 205 -21.23 -36.06 15.86
N THR A 206 -20.32 -35.70 16.76
CA THR A 206 -20.42 -36.04 18.19
C THR A 206 -21.57 -35.29 18.86
N LEU A 207 -21.75 -34.00 18.59
CA LEU A 207 -22.81 -33.21 19.18
C LEU A 207 -24.22 -33.62 18.74
N LEU A 208 -24.37 -34.19 17.53
CA LEU A 208 -25.64 -34.77 17.09
C LEU A 208 -26.16 -35.85 18.05
N THR A 209 -25.28 -36.60 18.72
CA THR A 209 -25.70 -37.61 19.70
C THR A 209 -26.17 -37.01 21.02
N SER A 210 -25.88 -35.72 21.26
CA SER A 210 -26.35 -34.96 22.43
C SER A 210 -27.62 -34.14 22.16
N ALA A 211 -28.24 -34.29 20.99
CA ALA A 211 -29.49 -33.61 20.68
C ALA A 211 -30.61 -34.08 21.63
N GLU A 212 -31.28 -33.12 22.27
CA GLU A 212 -32.39 -33.37 23.19
C GLU A 212 -33.64 -32.59 22.77
N ALA A 213 -34.83 -33.04 23.13
CA ALA A 213 -36.06 -32.29 22.93
C ALA A 213 -36.39 -31.46 24.17
N VAL A 214 -36.30 -30.13 24.06
CA VAL A 214 -36.69 -29.20 25.13
C VAL A 214 -38.07 -28.64 24.79
N ASN A 215 -39.09 -29.01 25.57
CA ASN A 215 -40.49 -28.61 25.36
C ASN A 215 -40.99 -28.79 23.91
N GLY A 216 -40.65 -29.95 23.32
CA GLY A 216 -41.02 -30.33 21.95
C GLY A 216 -40.19 -29.67 20.84
N THR A 217 -39.15 -28.90 21.18
CA THR A 217 -38.22 -28.31 20.22
C THR A 217 -36.86 -29.03 20.31
N PRO A 218 -36.36 -29.66 19.23
CA PRO A 218 -35.03 -30.26 19.20
C PRO A 218 -33.97 -29.19 19.46
N ALA A 219 -33.04 -29.46 20.37
CA ALA A 219 -31.99 -28.54 20.76
C ALA A 219 -30.64 -29.24 20.95
N ILE A 220 -29.56 -28.53 20.59
CA ILE A 220 -28.18 -28.87 20.94
C ILE A 220 -27.63 -27.66 21.70
N ILE A 221 -27.32 -27.86 22.98
CA ILE A 221 -26.77 -26.84 23.86
C ILE A 221 -25.46 -27.38 24.42
N ALA A 222 -24.32 -26.80 24.04
CA ALA A 222 -23.02 -27.35 24.41
C ALA A 222 -21.96 -26.28 24.68
N ASN A 223 -21.12 -26.56 25.67
CA ASN A 223 -19.87 -25.84 25.91
C ASN A 223 -18.73 -26.58 25.18
N ILE A 224 -18.11 -25.91 24.21
CA ILE A 224 -16.99 -26.41 23.43
C ILE A 224 -15.73 -25.75 23.97
N ALA A 225 -15.00 -26.51 24.80
CA ALA A 225 -13.78 -26.03 25.44
C ALA A 225 -12.77 -25.52 24.39
N GLY A 226 -12.22 -24.32 24.62
CA GLY A 226 -11.20 -23.74 23.75
C GLY A 226 -11.70 -23.18 22.42
N ALA A 227 -12.99 -23.25 22.10
CA ALA A 227 -13.53 -22.74 20.84
C ALA A 227 -13.78 -21.22 20.87
N ASP A 228 -13.35 -20.53 19.81
CA ASP A 228 -13.69 -19.13 19.55
C ASP A 228 -14.97 -19.00 18.71
N GLY A 229 -15.42 -17.76 18.49
CA GLY A 229 -16.69 -17.51 17.79
C GLY A 229 -16.76 -18.05 16.36
N ASP A 230 -15.64 -18.08 15.64
CA ASP A 230 -15.60 -18.61 14.27
C ASP A 230 -15.60 -20.13 14.25
N THR A 231 -14.89 -20.77 15.19
CA THR A 231 -14.95 -22.21 15.41
C THR A 231 -16.38 -22.65 15.77
N LEU A 232 -17.02 -21.96 16.71
CA LEU A 232 -18.41 -22.22 17.12
C LEU A 232 -19.39 -22.05 15.96
N GLN A 233 -19.24 -21.00 15.13
CA GLN A 233 -20.08 -20.85 13.94
C GLN A 233 -19.87 -22.00 12.97
N THR A 234 -18.62 -22.38 12.72
CA THR A 234 -18.30 -23.47 11.79
C THR A 234 -18.92 -24.79 12.26
N ILE A 235 -18.90 -25.07 13.57
CA ILE A 235 -19.57 -26.24 14.17
C ILE A 235 -21.10 -26.13 14.01
N ALA A 236 -21.69 -24.96 14.29
CA ALA A 236 -23.13 -24.74 14.14
C ALA A 236 -23.58 -24.93 12.68
N ASP A 237 -22.80 -24.46 11.72
CA ASP A 237 -23.08 -24.63 10.29
C ASP A 237 -22.91 -26.10 9.87
N ALA A 238 -21.89 -26.81 10.38
CA ALA A 238 -21.72 -28.24 10.15
C ALA A 238 -22.88 -29.08 10.71
N LEU A 239 -23.40 -28.73 11.90
CA LEU A 239 -24.60 -29.35 12.47
C LEU A 239 -25.82 -29.19 11.55
N LYS A 240 -26.04 -27.99 11.00
CA LYS A 240 -27.08 -27.74 9.99
C LYS A 240 -26.85 -28.57 8.72
N SER A 241 -25.61 -28.62 8.22
CA SER A 241 -25.26 -29.40 7.03
C SER A 241 -25.46 -30.91 7.22
N HIS A 242 -25.30 -31.42 8.43
CA HIS A 242 -25.64 -32.80 8.79
C HIS A 242 -27.15 -33.04 8.99
N GLY A 243 -27.99 -32.04 8.72
CA GLY A 243 -29.44 -32.17 8.71
C GLY A 243 -30.11 -31.92 10.06
N PHE A 244 -29.40 -31.39 11.06
CA PHE A 244 -30.04 -31.01 12.32
C PHE A 244 -31.05 -29.88 12.10
N LYS A 245 -32.29 -30.12 12.55
CA LYS A 245 -33.40 -29.18 12.48
C LYS A 245 -33.88 -28.85 13.89
N GLY A 246 -33.60 -27.65 14.37
CA GLY A 246 -33.85 -27.27 15.76
C GLY A 246 -33.14 -26.00 16.18
N VAL A 247 -32.87 -25.89 17.47
CA VAL A 247 -32.13 -24.79 18.09
C VAL A 247 -30.72 -25.26 18.46
N ILE A 248 -29.70 -24.60 17.95
CA ILE A 248 -28.30 -24.82 18.31
C ILE A 248 -27.85 -23.63 19.14
N VAL A 249 -27.34 -23.86 20.35
CA VAL A 249 -26.62 -22.84 21.12
C VAL A 249 -25.30 -23.40 21.60
N LEU A 250 -24.21 -22.85 21.07
CA LEU A 250 -22.86 -23.27 21.41
C LEU A 250 -22.16 -22.14 22.15
N GLY A 251 -21.42 -22.50 23.19
CA GLY A 251 -20.55 -21.60 23.93
C GLY A 251 -19.13 -22.11 23.92
N GLY A 252 -18.16 -21.22 24.03
CA GLY A 252 -16.75 -21.57 24.14
C GLY A 252 -15.96 -20.45 24.80
N ALA A 253 -14.83 -20.79 25.39
CA ALA A 253 -13.91 -19.84 25.98
C ALA A 253 -12.51 -20.05 25.42
N ALA A 254 -11.96 -19.02 24.78
CA ALA A 254 -10.64 -19.01 24.16
C ALA A 254 -9.99 -17.64 24.38
N ASN A 255 -8.66 -17.61 24.59
CA ASN A 255 -7.87 -16.38 24.70
C ASN A 255 -8.43 -15.35 25.73
N GLY A 256 -9.01 -15.82 26.83
CA GLY A 256 -9.58 -14.96 27.87
C GLY A 256 -10.92 -14.31 27.52
N ALA A 257 -11.58 -14.75 26.44
CA ALA A 257 -12.90 -14.28 26.03
C ALA A 257 -13.88 -15.45 25.85
N VAL A 258 -15.14 -15.19 26.16
CA VAL A 258 -16.26 -16.11 25.92
C VAL A 258 -16.91 -15.76 24.60
N ALA A 259 -17.16 -16.77 23.77
CA ALA A 259 -17.94 -16.66 22.55
C ALA A 259 -19.23 -17.49 22.67
N LEU A 260 -20.30 -16.99 22.09
CA LEU A 260 -21.63 -17.62 22.06
C LEU A 260 -22.18 -17.55 20.64
N VAL A 261 -22.68 -18.66 20.12
CA VAL A 261 -23.34 -18.75 18.82
C VAL A 261 -24.69 -19.41 19.02
N ALA A 262 -25.74 -18.79 18.49
CA ALA A 262 -27.06 -19.38 18.42
C ALA A 262 -27.50 -19.47 16.96
N ALA A 263 -28.04 -20.62 16.58
CA ALA A 263 -28.64 -20.81 15.27
C ALA A 263 -29.96 -21.56 15.41
N VAL A 264 -30.97 -21.12 14.66
CA VAL A 264 -32.32 -21.69 14.71
C VAL A 264 -32.75 -22.03 13.28
N SER A 265 -33.18 -23.27 13.05
CA SER A 265 -33.74 -23.68 11.76
C SER A 265 -35.02 -22.90 11.45
N LEU A 266 -35.25 -22.58 10.18
CA LEU A 266 -36.29 -21.64 9.73
C LEU A 266 -37.68 -22.00 10.29
N GLU A 267 -38.03 -23.29 10.33
CA GLU A 267 -39.30 -23.80 10.86
C GLU A 267 -39.53 -23.49 12.36
N PHE A 268 -38.47 -23.22 13.12
CA PHE A 268 -38.57 -22.87 14.55
C PHE A 268 -38.42 -21.36 14.82
N THR A 269 -38.04 -20.56 13.82
CA THR A 269 -37.75 -19.12 14.00
C THR A 269 -38.96 -18.28 14.45
N ALA A 270 -40.18 -18.73 14.15
CA ALA A 270 -41.42 -18.09 14.61
C ALA A 270 -41.63 -18.25 16.13
N LYS A 271 -41.17 -19.38 16.71
CA LYS A 271 -41.28 -19.68 18.14
C LYS A 271 -40.05 -19.19 18.91
N VAL A 272 -38.86 -19.36 18.35
CA VAL A 272 -37.57 -19.08 19.00
C VAL A 272 -36.69 -18.27 18.07
N GLN A 273 -36.13 -17.16 18.55
CA GLN A 273 -35.23 -16.31 17.74
C GLN A 273 -33.81 -16.34 18.29
N ALA A 274 -32.83 -16.68 17.45
CA ALA A 274 -31.42 -16.73 17.80
C ALA A 274 -30.92 -15.43 18.42
N GLY A 275 -31.28 -14.28 17.82
CA GLY A 275 -30.94 -12.96 18.34
C GLY A 275 -31.41 -12.72 19.77
N LYS A 276 -32.65 -13.13 20.10
CA LYS A 276 -33.23 -12.99 21.45
C LYS A 276 -32.56 -13.92 22.46
N LEU A 277 -32.24 -15.16 22.06
CA LEU A 277 -31.50 -16.10 22.91
C LEU A 277 -30.16 -15.50 23.32
N ILE A 278 -29.37 -15.04 22.35
CA ILE A 278 -28.06 -14.42 22.61
C ILE A 278 -28.19 -13.18 23.50
N GLN A 279 -29.18 -12.30 23.25
CA GLN A 279 -29.41 -11.12 24.08
C GLN A 279 -29.72 -11.47 25.54
N ALA A 280 -30.35 -12.62 25.79
CA ALA A 280 -30.66 -13.09 27.14
C ALA A 280 -29.45 -13.72 27.84
N ILE A 281 -28.59 -14.44 27.12
CA ILE A 281 -27.48 -15.19 27.73
C ILE A 281 -26.13 -14.45 27.75
N ALA A 282 -25.88 -13.54 26.79
CA ALA A 282 -24.62 -12.80 26.73
C ALA A 282 -24.34 -11.90 27.95
N PRO A 283 -25.36 -11.27 28.59
CA PRO A 283 -25.14 -10.51 29.83
C PRO A 283 -24.64 -11.37 31.00
N ILE A 284 -24.99 -12.66 31.04
CA ILE A 284 -24.58 -13.59 32.11
C ILE A 284 -23.06 -13.76 32.10
N VAL A 285 -22.45 -13.88 30.92
CA VAL A 285 -20.99 -13.94 30.75
C VAL A 285 -20.32 -12.57 30.71
N GLY A 286 -21.04 -11.52 31.14
CA GLY A 286 -20.51 -10.16 31.24
C GLY A 286 -20.32 -9.46 29.89
N GLY A 287 -21.16 -9.76 28.90
CA GLY A 287 -21.07 -9.11 27.60
C GLY A 287 -22.41 -8.91 26.91
N LYS A 288 -22.38 -8.86 25.57
CA LYS A 288 -23.51 -8.49 24.71
C LYS A 288 -23.48 -9.30 23.43
N GLY A 289 -24.60 -9.32 22.72
CA GLY A 289 -24.69 -9.95 21.42
C GLY A 289 -26.01 -9.65 20.74
N GLY A 290 -26.17 -10.20 19.54
CA GLY A 290 -27.36 -10.04 18.73
C GLY A 290 -27.19 -10.69 17.37
N GLY A 291 -28.23 -10.61 16.56
CA GLY A 291 -28.23 -11.17 15.23
C GLY A 291 -29.63 -11.32 14.66
N LYS A 292 -29.71 -12.06 13.56
CA LYS A 292 -30.95 -12.37 12.88
C LYS A 292 -31.74 -13.45 13.64
N PRO A 293 -33.04 -13.65 13.33
CA PRO A 293 -33.83 -14.71 13.96
C PRO A 293 -33.25 -16.12 13.79
N ASP A 294 -32.55 -16.39 12.70
CA ASP A 294 -31.99 -17.69 12.33
C ASP A 294 -30.51 -17.88 12.73
N ASN A 295 -29.77 -16.79 12.95
CA ASN A 295 -28.37 -16.84 13.35
C ASN A 295 -27.96 -15.59 14.15
N ALA A 296 -27.32 -15.80 15.29
CA ALA A 296 -26.84 -14.73 16.16
C ALA A 296 -25.54 -15.09 16.86
N ARG A 297 -24.78 -14.06 17.22
CA ARG A 297 -23.51 -14.19 17.93
C ARG A 297 -23.45 -13.22 19.10
N GLY A 298 -22.77 -13.65 20.15
CA GLY A 298 -22.47 -12.83 21.31
C GLY A 298 -21.17 -13.27 21.95
N GLY A 299 -20.81 -12.57 23.02
CA GLY A 299 -19.65 -12.94 23.80
C GLY A 299 -19.55 -12.11 25.06
N GLY A 300 -18.54 -12.42 25.87
CA GLY A 300 -18.29 -11.80 27.16
C GLY A 300 -16.89 -12.11 27.67
N LYS A 301 -16.64 -11.79 28.93
CA LYS A 301 -15.32 -11.95 29.57
C LYS A 301 -15.31 -12.98 30.69
N ASP A 302 -16.48 -13.37 31.19
CA ASP A 302 -16.61 -14.24 32.36
C ASP A 302 -16.82 -15.70 31.94
N ALA A 303 -15.71 -16.42 31.76
CA ALA A 303 -15.72 -17.83 31.38
C ALA A 303 -16.31 -18.74 32.47
N ALA A 304 -16.26 -18.33 33.74
CA ALA A 304 -16.80 -19.12 34.85
C ALA A 304 -18.34 -19.22 34.79
N LYS A 305 -18.99 -18.28 34.11
CA LYS A 305 -20.46 -18.24 33.94
C LYS A 305 -20.95 -18.83 32.62
N LEU A 306 -20.08 -19.44 31.82
CA LEU A 306 -20.45 -20.00 30.53
C LEU A 306 -21.48 -21.13 30.66
N ASP A 307 -21.27 -22.06 31.60
CA ASP A 307 -22.21 -23.16 31.82
C ASP A 307 -23.56 -22.66 32.38
N GLU A 308 -23.54 -21.63 33.23
CA GLU A 308 -24.76 -20.94 33.71
C GLU A 308 -25.55 -20.32 32.55
N ALA A 309 -24.85 -19.62 31.65
CA ALA A 309 -25.45 -19.00 30.48
C ALA A 309 -26.08 -20.03 29.52
N LEU A 310 -25.42 -21.17 29.32
CA LEU A 310 -25.94 -22.27 28.49
C LEU A 310 -27.13 -22.97 29.17
N ALA A 311 -27.08 -23.20 30.48
CA ALA A 311 -28.20 -23.77 31.22
C ALA A 311 -29.47 -22.88 31.13
N LYS A 312 -29.30 -21.55 31.10
CA LYS A 312 -30.41 -20.61 30.94
C LYS A 312 -31.18 -20.83 29.63
N VAL A 313 -30.53 -21.28 28.57
CA VAL A 313 -31.18 -21.55 27.27
C VAL A 313 -32.32 -22.55 27.41
N LYS A 314 -32.15 -23.62 28.21
CA LYS A 314 -33.21 -24.63 28.42
C LYS A 314 -34.48 -23.99 29.00
N THR A 315 -34.34 -22.99 29.87
CA THR A 315 -35.47 -22.25 30.44
C THR A 315 -36.13 -21.27 29.45
N LEU A 316 -35.39 -20.80 28.43
CA LEU A 316 -35.88 -19.87 27.41
C LEU A 316 -36.58 -20.58 26.24
N LEU A 317 -36.27 -21.87 26.04
CA LEU A 317 -37.03 -22.76 25.17
C LEU A 317 -38.32 -23.28 25.85
N GLY A 318 -38.46 -22.93 27.13
CA GLY A 318 -39.54 -23.24 28.08
C GLY A 318 -40.89 -22.71 27.67
#